data_AF-A0A939BSX5-F1
#
_entry.id   AF-A0A939BSX5-F1
#
_cell.length_a   1.000
_cell.length_b   1.000
_cell.length_c   1.000
_cell.angle_alpha   90.00
_cell.angle_beta   90.00
_cell.angle_gamma   90.00
#
_symmetry.space_group_name_H-M   'P 1'
#
loop_
_entity.id
_entity.type
_entity.pdbx_description
1 polymer ?
#
loop_
_entity_poly.entity_id
_entity_poly.type
_entity_poly.pdbx_seq_one_letter_code
_entity_poly.pdbx_strand_id
1 'polypeptide(L)' 'MKITLSKQMFAKKLQVGDSVPFSDRGMYIGNGTIVKDAGDHYEVEVDNRVEENLRRTGILS' A
#
# COMPACT_ATOMS: atom_id res chain seq x y z
N MET A 1 1.97 0.02 9.82
CA MET A 1 0.49 -0.03 9.72
C MET A 1 0.05 -0.97 8.58
N LYS A 2 -1.19 -1.50 8.59
CA LYS A 2 -1.74 -2.28 7.45
C LYS A 2 -2.84 -1.51 6.73
N ILE A 3 -2.86 -1.61 5.40
CA ILE A 3 -3.93 -1.07 4.55
C ILE A 3 -4.42 -2.13 3.57
N THR A 4 -5.63 -1.92 3.04
CA THR A 4 -6.24 -2.80 2.05
C THR A 4 -6.16 -2.16 0.66
N LEU A 5 -5.59 -2.87 -0.31
CA LEU A 5 -5.55 -2.45 -1.71
C LEU A 5 -6.34 -3.42 -2.58
N SER A 6 -7.21 -2.89 -3.45
CA SER A 6 -7.95 -3.73 -4.40
C SER A 6 -7.02 -4.35 -5.43
N LYS A 7 -7.23 -5.63 -5.76
CA LYS A 7 -6.45 -6.32 -6.80
C LYS A 7 -6.58 -5.67 -8.18
N GLN A 8 -7.70 -5.01 -8.44
CA GLN A 8 -7.96 -4.35 -9.73
C GLN A 8 -7.02 -3.15 -9.97
N MET A 9 -6.37 -2.63 -8.94
CA MET A 9 -5.37 -1.56 -9.08
C MET A 9 -4.08 -2.04 -9.75
N PHE A 10 -3.87 -3.35 -9.82
CA PHE A 10 -2.64 -3.95 -10.32
C PHE A 10 -2.89 -4.69 -11.63
N ALA A 11 -2.12 -4.36 -12.67
CA ALA A 11 -2.20 -5.04 -13.97
C ALA A 11 -1.73 -6.50 -13.92
N LYS A 12 -1.01 -6.88 -12.86
CA LYS A 12 -0.52 -8.24 -12.63
C LYS A 12 -0.90 -8.70 -11.23
N LYS A 13 -1.08 -10.01 -11.08
CA LYS A 13 -1.22 -10.63 -9.77
C LYS A 13 0.09 -10.47 -8.99
N LEU A 14 0.01 -9.86 -7.82
CA LEU A 14 1.09 -9.76 -6.85
C LEU A 14 1.02 -10.91 -5.84
N GLN A 15 2.14 -11.17 -5.18
CA GLN A 15 2.31 -12.22 -4.19
C GLN A 15 2.65 -11.65 -2.81
N VAL A 16 2.45 -12.45 -1.76
CA VAL A 16 2.91 -12.11 -0.42
C VAL A 16 4.45 -11.98 -0.44
N GLY A 17 4.95 -10.89 0.13
CA GLY A 17 6.36 -10.50 0.08
C GLY A 17 6.69 -9.51 -1.03
N ASP A 18 5.81 -9.30 -2.02
CA ASP A 18 6.05 -8.30 -3.06
C ASP A 18 5.97 -6.88 -2.47
N SER A 19 6.82 -6.00 -2.99
CA SER A 19 6.84 -4.58 -2.62
C SER A 19 5.97 -3.75 -3.56
N VAL A 20 5.14 -2.88 -2.98
CA VAL A 20 4.21 -1.99 -3.68
C VAL A 20 4.61 -0.54 -3.42
N PRO A 21 4.90 0.26 -4.46
CA PRO A 21 5.23 1.66 -4.28
C PRO A 21 3.98 2.50 -3.99
N PHE A 22 4.13 3.45 -3.07
CA PHE A 22 3.14 4.45 -2.75
C PHE A 22 3.59 5.82 -3.26
N SER A 23 2.63 6.54 -3.84
CA SER A 23 2.82 7.92 -4.27
C SER A 23 1.65 8.79 -3.85
N ASP A 24 1.94 10.01 -3.42
CA ASP A 24 0.94 11.05 -3.18
C ASP A 24 1.18 12.22 -4.15
N ARG A 25 0.14 12.65 -4.87
CA ARG A 25 0.20 13.73 -5.88
C ARG A 25 1.35 13.58 -6.88
N GLY A 26 1.67 12.35 -7.27
CA GLY A 26 2.76 12.04 -8.19
C GLY A 26 4.16 12.01 -7.56
N MET A 27 4.29 12.26 -6.26
CA MET A 27 5.54 12.12 -5.51
C MET A 27 5.61 10.78 -4.81
N TYR A 28 6.73 10.07 -4.96
CA TYR A 28 6.98 8.82 -4.23
C TYR A 28 7.12 9.10 -2.72
N ILE A 29 6.38 8.35 -1.91
CA ILE A 29 6.36 8.52 -0.44
C ILE A 29 6.87 7.28 0.32
N GLY A 30 7.10 6.17 -0.37
CA GLY A 30 7.67 4.95 0.21
C GLY A 30 7.06 3.69 -0.38
N ASN A 31 7.37 2.55 0.23
CA ASN A 31 6.84 1.26 -0.17
C ASN A 31 5.96 0.67 0.93
N GLY A 32 5.16 -0.31 0.54
CA GLY A 32 4.61 -1.29 1.45
C GLY A 32 4.89 -2.70 0.94
N THR A 33 4.74 -3.69 1.80
CA THR A 33 4.93 -5.09 1.49
C THR A 33 3.61 -5.83 1.59
N ILE A 34 3.27 -6.64 0.60
CA ILE A 34 2.08 -7.48 0.68
C ILE A 34 2.29 -8.52 1.75
N VAL A 35 1.44 -8.52 2.77
CA VAL A 35 1.48 -9.49 3.86
C VAL A 35 0.38 -10.54 3.74
N LYS A 36 -0.62 -10.30 2.88
CA LYS A 36 -1.71 -11.26 2.64
C LYS A 36 -2.35 -11.07 1.26
N ASP A 37 -2.63 -12.18 0.60
CA ASP A 37 -3.46 -12.28 -0.61
C ASP A 37 -4.87 -12.75 -0.20
N ALA A 38 -5.83 -11.83 -0.12
CA ALA A 38 -7.25 -12.14 0.10
C ALA A 38 -8.01 -12.15 -1.24
N GLY A 39 -9.10 -12.90 -1.35
CA GLY A 39 -9.79 -13.18 -2.63
C GLY A 39 -9.87 -11.99 -3.60
N ASP A 40 -10.35 -10.84 -3.12
CA ASP A 40 -10.58 -9.60 -3.86
C ASP A 40 -9.57 -8.47 -3.59
N HIS A 41 -8.73 -8.58 -2.55
CA HIS A 41 -7.82 -7.51 -2.13
C HIS A 41 -6.48 -8.03 -1.56
N TYR A 42 -5.49 -7.15 -1.49
CA TYR A 42 -4.23 -7.38 -0.79
C TYR A 42 -4.23 -6.63 0.55
N GLU A 43 -3.76 -7.28 1.62
CA GLU A 43 -3.34 -6.55 2.82
C GLU A 43 -1.86 -6.19 2.65
N VAL A 44 -1.56 -4.90 2.77
CA VAL A 44 -0.23 -4.34 2.59
C VAL A 44 0.22 -3.69 3.89
N GLU A 45 1.37 -4.12 4.40
CA GLU A 45 2.03 -3.48 5.51
C GLU A 45 2.89 -2.34 4.97
N VAL A 46 2.59 -1.12 5.40
CA VAL A 46 3.26 0.10 4.92
C VAL A 46 4.39 0.52 5.86
N ASP A 47 5.48 1.00 5.26
CA ASP A 47 6.62 1.55 6.00
C ASP A 47 6.20 2.78 6.81
N ASN A 48 6.93 3.07 7.90
CA ASN A 48 6.66 4.24 8.76
C ASN A 48 6.62 5.57 7.98
N ARG A 49 7.45 5.70 6.92
CA ARG A 49 7.44 6.90 6.06
C ARG A 49 6.14 7.06 5.30
N VAL A 50 5.57 5.95 4.81
CA VAL A 50 4.27 5.97 4.13
C VAL A 50 3.18 6.30 5.14
N GLU A 51 3.22 5.70 6.32
CA GLU A 51 2.26 6.00 7.40
C GLU A 51 2.27 7.49 7.78
N GLU A 52 3.45 8.08 8.02
CA GLU A 52 3.58 9.50 8.35
C GLU A 52 3.03 10.41 7.24
N ASN A 53 3.30 10.08 5.97
CA ASN A 53 2.80 10.86 4.84
C ASN A 53 1.28 10.71 4.69
N LEU A 54 0.72 9.50 4.85
CA LEU A 54 -0.72 9.27 4.80
C LEU A 54 -1.48 9.99 5.92
N ARG A 55 -0.89 10.12 7.11
CA ARG A 55 -1.43 10.93 8.20
C ARG A 55 -1.39 12.43 7.86
N ARG A 56 -0.28 12.91 7.27
CA ARG A 56 -0.14 14.32 6.85
C ARG A 56 -1.12 14.73 5.75
N THR A 57 -1.49 13.81 4.86
CA THR A 57 -2.45 14.09 3.77
C THR A 57 -3.90 14.04 4.24
N GLY A 58 -4.17 13.68 5.50
CA GLY A 58 -5.53 13.58 6.04
C GLY A 58 -6.33 12.38 5.51
N ILE A 59 -5.66 11.43 4.84
CA ILE A 59 -6.27 10.18 4.37
C ILE A 59 -6.53 9.25 5.57
N LEU A 60 -5.75 9.40 6.65
CA LEU A 60 -5.92 8.68 7.89
C LEU A 60 -6.31 9.65 9.01
N SER A 61 -7.59 9.61 9.38
CA SER A 61 -8.16 10.28 10.57
C SER A 61 -8.23 9.33 11.75
#